data_AF-A0A7K4IJQ9-F1
#
_entry.id   AF-A0A7K4IJQ9-F1
#
_cell.length_a   1.000
_cell.length_b   1.000
_cell.length_c   1.000
_cell.angle_alpha   90.00
_cell.angle_beta   90.00
_cell.angle_gamma   90.00
#
_symmetry.space_group_name_H-M   'P 1'
#
loop_
_entity.id
_entity.type
_entity.pdbx_description
1 polymer ?
#
loop_
_entity_poly.entity_id
_entity_poly.type
_entity_poly.pdbx_seq_one_letter_code
_entity_poly.pdbx_strand_id
1 'polypeptide(L)'
;MFGLTDIFLCDKAFMSILLSSVEVYKNECHGALLGYRTKNRIVVEFAIPFQSAERKPSEVVPNWRRELKVIEVLPKLVQLQKLGYFHSHPQWGKTHGSSKLSDPDKKWIGEGDLEIVVAINDAERSVSWRQSKNQLSGTIGKYHITIAGYYKRKRDNRIMQYRILCPYAIGFDYTFV
;
A
#
# COMPACT_ATOMS: atom_id res chain seq x y z
N MET A 1 18.52 16.22 15.17
CA MET A 1 18.53 14.89 14.51
C MET A 1 17.10 14.40 14.38
N PHE A 2 16.45 14.57 13.23
CA PHE A 2 15.14 13.94 12.98
C PHE A 2 15.42 12.50 12.56
N GLY A 3 15.01 11.54 13.38
CA GLY A 3 15.12 10.12 13.06
C GLY A 3 14.38 9.84 11.76
N LEU A 4 14.99 9.08 10.86
CA LEU A 4 14.37 8.62 9.62
C LEU A 4 13.02 7.97 9.95
N THR A 5 11.91 8.62 9.59
CA THR A 5 10.60 7.98 9.69
C THR A 5 10.60 6.79 8.73
N ASP A 6 10.22 5.61 9.19
CA ASP A 6 9.98 4.46 8.31
C ASP A 6 8.51 4.04 8.37
N ILE A 7 8.10 3.24 7.39
CA ILE A 7 6.78 2.64 7.30
C ILE A 7 6.95 1.16 7.62
N PHE A 8 6.29 0.68 8.67
CA PHE A 8 6.34 -0.72 9.07
C PHE A 8 5.00 -1.38 8.74
N LEU A 9 5.03 -2.39 7.87
CA LEU A 9 3.87 -3.23 7.54
C LEU A 9 3.88 -4.49 8.40
N CYS A 10 2.82 -4.68 9.19
CA CYS A 10 2.54 -5.97 9.80
C CYS A 10 2.17 -7.02 8.74
N ASP A 11 2.27 -8.28 9.12
CA ASP A 11 1.89 -9.44 8.32
C ASP A 11 0.46 -9.33 7.76
N LYS A 12 -0.53 -8.99 8.59
CA LYS A 12 -1.94 -8.84 8.18
C LYS A 12 -2.14 -7.76 7.14
N ALA A 13 -1.53 -6.59 7.33
CA ALA A 13 -1.58 -5.49 6.36
C ALA A 13 -0.92 -5.91 5.04
N PHE A 14 0.26 -6.53 5.10
CA PHE A 14 0.97 -7.02 3.92
C PHE A 14 0.15 -8.03 3.14
N MET A 15 -0.36 -9.09 3.81
CA MET A 15 -1.18 -10.12 3.18
C MET A 15 -2.43 -9.52 2.54
N SER A 16 -3.15 -8.64 3.24
CA SER A 16 -4.35 -7.99 2.70
C SER A 16 -4.05 -7.15 1.47
N ILE A 17 -2.98 -6.34 1.49
CA ILE A 17 -2.56 -5.54 0.33
C ILE A 17 -2.26 -6.44 -0.88
N LEU A 18 -1.51 -7.53 -0.68
CA LEU A 18 -1.19 -8.47 -1.77
C LEU A 18 -2.44 -9.15 -2.33
N LEU A 19 -3.25 -9.76 -1.46
CA LEU A 19 -4.44 -10.49 -1.87
C LEU A 19 -5.43 -9.57 -2.61
N SER A 20 -5.64 -8.36 -2.08
CA SER A 20 -6.52 -7.37 -2.72
C SER A 20 -5.99 -6.92 -4.08
N SER A 21 -4.67 -6.78 -4.24
CA SER A 21 -4.05 -6.41 -5.51
C SER A 21 -4.16 -7.52 -6.55
N VAL A 22 -4.01 -8.77 -6.12
CA VAL A 22 -4.09 -9.97 -6.97
C VAL A 22 -5.53 -10.24 -7.40
N GLU A 23 -6.50 -10.14 -6.49
CA GLU A 23 -7.93 -10.41 -6.73
C GLU A 23 -8.46 -9.65 -7.95
N VAL A 24 -8.12 -8.36 -8.05
CA VAL A 24 -8.67 -7.46 -9.08
C VAL A 24 -7.71 -7.21 -10.25
N TYR A 25 -6.60 -7.95 -10.30
CA TYR A 25 -5.51 -7.69 -11.23
C TYR A 25 -5.96 -7.60 -12.70
N LYS A 26 -5.30 -6.68 -13.42
CA LYS A 26 -5.71 -5.95 -14.64
C LYS A 26 -6.66 -4.77 -14.40
N ASN A 27 -7.08 -4.55 -13.15
CA ASN A 27 -7.63 -3.29 -12.66
C ASN A 27 -6.88 -2.83 -11.41
N GLU A 28 -7.04 -1.57 -11.05
CA GLU A 28 -6.51 -1.01 -9.81
C GLU A 28 -7.33 -1.47 -8.60
N CYS A 29 -6.67 -1.80 -7.49
CA CYS A 29 -7.29 -1.97 -6.17
C CYS A 29 -7.17 -0.68 -5.38
N HIS A 30 -8.04 -0.44 -4.41
CA HIS A 30 -7.92 0.67 -3.48
C HIS A 30 -8.47 0.30 -2.10
N GLY A 31 -7.92 0.88 -1.03
CA GLY A 31 -8.40 0.64 0.32
C GLY A 31 -7.75 1.53 1.37
N ALA A 32 -8.24 1.42 2.60
CA ALA A 32 -7.75 2.20 3.75
C ALA A 32 -6.63 1.48 4.49
N LEU A 33 -5.70 2.27 5.03
CA LEU A 33 -4.63 1.81 5.92
C LEU A 33 -4.91 2.24 7.36
N LEU A 34 -4.78 1.29 8.29
CA LEU A 34 -5.04 1.50 9.70
C LEU A 34 -3.84 1.12 10.55
N GLY A 35 -3.61 1.91 11.58
CA GLY A 35 -2.52 1.65 12.50
C GLY A 35 -2.26 2.85 13.42
N TYR A 36 -1.00 3.08 13.73
CA TYR A 36 -0.60 4.17 14.63
C TYR A 36 0.75 4.76 14.24
N ARG A 37 1.04 5.94 14.77
CA ARG A 37 2.30 6.66 14.55
C ARG A 37 3.07 6.72 15.85
N THR A 38 4.37 6.47 15.78
CA THR A 38 5.33 6.72 16.86
C THR A 38 6.26 7.86 16.43
N LYS A 39 7.22 8.24 17.28
CA LYS A 39 8.16 9.33 16.99
C LYS A 39 8.90 9.19 15.65
N ASN A 40 9.26 7.97 15.27
CA ASN A 40 10.11 7.69 14.10
C ASN A 40 9.53 6.61 13.17
N ARG A 41 8.26 6.22 13.33
CA ARG A 41 7.69 5.10 12.54
C ARG A 41 6.19 5.25 12.37
N ILE A 42 5.71 4.96 11.17
CA ILE A 42 4.30 4.78 10.86
C ILE A 42 4.06 3.27 10.81
N VAL A 43 3.32 2.72 11.77
CA VAL A 43 3.02 1.29 11.87
C VAL A 43 1.65 1.04 11.25
N VAL A 44 1.61 0.23 10.19
CA VAL A 44 0.39 -0.20 9.52
C VAL A 44 0.05 -1.62 9.97
N GLU A 45 -1.02 -1.76 10.73
CA GLU A 45 -1.47 -3.05 11.25
C GLU A 45 -2.48 -3.74 10.33
N PHE A 46 -3.40 -2.95 9.74
CA PHE A 46 -4.43 -3.47 8.85
C PHE A 46 -4.50 -2.66 7.57
N ALA A 47 -4.89 -3.35 6.50
CA ALA A 47 -5.30 -2.77 5.24
C ALA A 47 -6.68 -3.32 4.88
N ILE A 48 -7.64 -2.45 4.60
CA ILE A 48 -9.03 -2.82 4.30
C ILE A 48 -9.33 -2.44 2.86
N PRO A 49 -9.51 -3.40 1.95
CA PRO A 49 -9.87 -3.09 0.57
C PRO A 49 -11.30 -2.55 0.48
N PHE A 50 -11.50 -1.56 -0.37
CA PHE A 50 -12.84 -1.07 -0.69
C PHE A 50 -13.45 -1.94 -1.78
N GLN A 51 -14.09 -3.03 -1.34
CA GLN A 51 -14.69 -4.02 -2.23
C GLN A 51 -15.69 -3.42 -3.23
N SER A 52 -16.43 -2.38 -2.83
CA SER A 52 -17.44 -1.72 -3.67
C SER A 52 -16.93 -0.56 -4.53
N ALA A 53 -15.62 -0.39 -4.67
CA ALA A 53 -15.10 0.67 -5.54
C ALA A 53 -15.39 0.35 -7.01
N GLU A 54 -15.72 1.39 -7.80
CA GLU A 54 -15.78 1.25 -9.26
C GLU A 54 -14.36 1.27 -9.80
N ARG A 55 -14.04 0.34 -10.69
CA ARG A 55 -12.66 0.07 -11.12
C ARG A 55 -12.55 0.17 -12.63
N LYS A 56 -11.52 0.88 -13.07
CA LYS A 56 -10.99 0.87 -14.43
C LYS A 56 -9.52 0.45 -14.38
N PRO A 57 -8.91 0.13 -15.52
CA PRO A 57 -7.50 -0.28 -15.58
C PRO A 57 -6.50 0.71 -14.99
N SER A 58 -6.84 2.01 -14.95
CA SER A 58 -5.96 3.11 -14.48
C SER A 58 -6.67 4.09 -13.56
N GLU A 59 -7.80 3.70 -12.99
CA GLU A 59 -8.57 4.57 -12.09
C GLU A 59 -9.43 3.70 -11.16
N VAL A 60 -9.36 3.98 -9.86
CA VAL A 60 -10.37 3.55 -8.89
C VAL A 60 -11.13 4.76 -8.39
N VAL A 61 -12.46 4.71 -8.47
CA VAL A 61 -13.32 5.71 -7.83
C VAL A 61 -13.93 5.07 -6.58
N PRO A 62 -13.45 5.43 -5.37
CA PRO A 62 -14.08 4.97 -4.14
C PRO A 62 -15.48 5.57 -4.01
N ASN A 63 -16.44 4.75 -3.56
CA ASN A 63 -17.74 5.26 -3.16
C ASN A 63 -17.60 5.92 -1.79
N TRP A 64 -17.37 7.24 -1.79
CA TRP A 64 -17.08 8.04 -0.59
C TRP A 64 -18.09 7.82 0.55
N ARG A 65 -19.37 7.61 0.23
CA ARG A 65 -20.42 7.36 1.24
C ARG A 65 -20.25 6.03 1.95
N ARG A 66 -19.75 5.01 1.26
CA ARG A 66 -19.49 3.68 1.84
C ARG A 66 -18.19 3.68 2.61
N GLU A 67 -17.19 4.38 2.11
CA GLU A 67 -15.93 4.60 2.81
C GLU A 67 -16.14 5.31 4.16
N LEU A 68 -16.88 6.42 4.19
CA LEU A 68 -17.13 7.16 5.43
C LEU A 68 -17.77 6.28 6.51
N LYS A 69 -18.69 5.38 6.14
CA LYS A 69 -19.29 4.43 7.09
C LYS A 69 -18.23 3.54 7.75
N VAL A 70 -17.24 3.07 6.99
CA VAL A 70 -16.14 2.26 7.53
C VAL A 70 -15.27 3.13 8.44
N ILE A 71 -14.86 4.32 7.97
CA ILE A 71 -14.01 5.25 8.73
C ILE A 71 -14.67 5.68 10.05
N GLU A 72 -15.98 5.91 10.08
CA GLU A 72 -16.72 6.31 11.28
C GLU A 72 -16.83 5.19 12.33
N VAL A 73 -16.89 3.93 11.89
CA VAL A 73 -16.99 2.78 12.80
C VAL A 73 -15.63 2.38 13.35
N LEU A 74 -14.56 2.56 12.58
CA LEU A 74 -13.22 2.09 12.94
C LEU A 74 -12.70 2.54 14.31
N PRO A 75 -12.79 3.83 14.70
CA PRO A 75 -12.38 4.28 16.03
C PRO A 75 -13.16 3.63 17.19
N LYS A 76 -14.31 3.01 16.92
CA LYS A 76 -15.14 2.33 17.93
C LYS A 76 -14.77 0.85 18.11
N LEU A 77 -14.05 0.26 17.17
CA LEU A 77 -13.69 -1.16 17.19
C LEU A 77 -12.25 -1.40 17.65
N VAL A 78 -11.36 -0.45 17.36
CA VAL A 78 -9.92 -0.57 17.61
C VAL A 78 -9.35 0.79 18.01
N GLN A 79 -8.27 0.81 18.78
CA GLN A 79 -7.53 2.05 19.11
C GLN A 79 -6.67 2.56 17.94
N LEU A 80 -6.92 2.08 16.71
CA LEU A 80 -6.14 2.40 15.52
C LEU A 80 -6.72 3.62 14.81
N GLN A 81 -5.83 4.40 14.22
CA GLN A 81 -6.15 5.57 13.42
C GLN A 81 -6.15 5.20 11.94
N LYS A 82 -6.97 5.90 11.15
CA LYS A 82 -6.76 5.96 9.70
C LYS A 82 -5.43 6.64 9.43
N LEU A 83 -4.54 5.93 8.74
CA LEU A 83 -3.22 6.42 8.35
C LEU A 83 -3.22 7.03 6.95
N GLY A 84 -4.10 6.55 6.08
CA GLY A 84 -4.21 6.97 4.68
C GLY A 84 -4.73 5.80 3.84
N TYR A 85 -4.19 5.60 2.64
CA TYR A 85 -4.70 4.65 1.67
C TYR A 85 -3.61 3.79 1.03
N PHE A 86 -4.05 2.74 0.35
CA PHE A 86 -3.23 2.02 -0.62
C PHE A 86 -4.00 1.83 -1.90
N HIS A 87 -3.27 1.71 -3.01
CA HIS A 87 -3.80 1.26 -4.29
C HIS A 87 -2.76 0.51 -5.10
N SER A 88 -3.22 -0.16 -6.15
CA SER A 88 -2.34 -0.84 -7.10
C SER A 88 -2.32 -0.14 -8.45
N HIS A 89 -1.16 -0.21 -9.12
CA HIS A 89 -0.99 0.10 -10.53
C HIS A 89 -0.73 -1.21 -11.27
N PRO A 90 -1.71 -1.77 -11.99
CA PRO A 90 -1.55 -3.00 -12.74
C PRO A 90 -0.82 -2.77 -14.05
N GLN A 91 -0.17 -3.82 -14.55
CA GLN A 91 0.31 -3.87 -15.93
C GLN A 91 -0.85 -3.75 -16.92
N TRP A 92 -0.69 -2.87 -17.91
CA TRP A 92 -1.63 -2.71 -19.03
C TRP A 92 -0.96 -3.06 -20.35
N GLY A 93 -1.43 -4.14 -21.00
CA GLY A 93 -0.79 -4.68 -22.19
C GLY A 93 0.69 -5.01 -21.91
N LYS A 94 1.60 -4.32 -22.63
CA LYS A 94 3.06 -4.45 -22.47
C LYS A 94 3.66 -3.43 -21.50
N THR A 95 2.87 -2.48 -20.99
CA THR A 95 3.34 -1.43 -20.10
C THR A 95 3.25 -1.91 -18.66
N HIS A 96 4.41 -2.04 -18.00
CA HIS A 96 4.47 -2.43 -16.60
C HIS A 96 3.86 -1.37 -15.68
N GLY A 97 3.12 -1.84 -14.68
CA GLY A 97 2.72 -1.05 -13.53
C GLY A 97 3.94 -0.58 -12.75
N SER A 98 3.86 0.62 -12.18
CA SER A 98 4.94 1.29 -11.47
C SER A 98 4.50 1.65 -10.05
N SER A 99 5.36 1.43 -9.06
CA SER A 99 5.03 1.78 -7.67
C SER A 99 5.26 3.26 -7.38
N LYS A 100 5.45 4.09 -8.41
CA LYS A 100 5.60 5.54 -8.29
C LYS A 100 4.23 6.20 -8.31
N LEU A 101 4.07 7.26 -7.53
CA LEU A 101 2.87 8.10 -7.57
C LEU A 101 2.69 8.72 -8.97
N SER A 102 1.48 8.56 -9.50
CA SER A 102 0.99 9.32 -10.64
C SER A 102 0.76 10.80 -10.27
N ASP A 103 0.57 11.67 -11.25
CA ASP A 103 0.22 13.07 -10.96
C ASP A 103 -1.17 13.22 -10.32
N PRO A 104 -2.21 12.45 -10.73
CA PRO A 104 -3.45 12.32 -9.99
C PRO A 104 -3.23 11.93 -8.51
N ASP A 105 -2.43 10.90 -8.22
CA ASP A 105 -2.21 10.44 -6.84
C ASP A 105 -1.69 11.57 -5.95
N LYS A 106 -0.68 12.31 -6.44
CA LYS A 106 -0.08 13.43 -5.69
C LYS A 106 -1.09 14.52 -5.34
N LYS A 107 -2.11 14.72 -6.19
CA LYS A 107 -3.15 15.73 -5.98
C LYS A 107 -4.10 15.35 -4.85
N TRP A 108 -4.38 14.05 -4.69
CA TRP A 108 -5.39 13.54 -3.77
C TRP A 108 -4.85 13.15 -2.39
N ILE A 109 -3.53 13.01 -2.23
CA ILE A 109 -2.93 12.73 -0.91
C ILE A 109 -3.17 13.92 0.04
N GLY A 110 -3.91 13.64 1.12
CA GLY A 110 -4.20 14.59 2.20
C GLY A 110 -2.98 14.88 3.08
N GLU A 111 -3.02 16.01 3.79
CA GLU A 111 -1.96 16.37 4.73
C GLU A 111 -1.86 15.32 5.87
N GLY A 112 -0.67 14.73 6.05
CA GLY A 112 -0.46 13.69 7.05
C GLY A 112 -0.97 12.31 6.64
N ASP A 113 -1.41 12.14 5.39
CA ASP A 113 -1.78 10.82 4.86
C ASP A 113 -0.56 10.03 4.39
N LEU A 114 -0.64 8.73 4.65
CA LEU A 114 0.21 7.68 4.11
C LEU A 114 -0.44 7.13 2.84
N GLU A 115 0.33 7.03 1.76
CA GLU A 115 -0.08 6.37 0.52
C GLU A 115 0.85 5.18 0.25
N ILE A 116 0.29 3.99 0.07
CA ILE A 116 1.06 2.81 -0.35
C ILE A 116 0.66 2.44 -1.77
N VAL A 117 1.64 2.50 -2.69
CA VAL A 117 1.44 2.16 -4.10
C VAL A 117 2.03 0.79 -4.39
N VAL A 118 1.22 -0.08 -4.98
CA VAL A 118 1.59 -1.44 -5.36
C VAL A 118 1.68 -1.56 -6.88
N ALA A 119 2.88 -1.68 -7.43
CA ALA A 119 3.01 -2.19 -8.79
C ALA A 119 2.76 -3.69 -8.79
N ILE A 120 1.85 -4.15 -9.66
CA ILE A 120 1.62 -5.57 -9.90
C ILE A 120 1.73 -5.84 -11.40
N ASN A 121 2.55 -6.83 -11.75
CA ASN A 121 2.92 -7.17 -13.12
C ASN A 121 2.88 -8.68 -13.32
N ASP A 122 2.80 -9.13 -14.57
CA ASP A 122 3.00 -10.53 -14.91
C ASP A 122 4.48 -10.89 -14.61
N ALA A 123 4.71 -11.98 -13.89
CA ALA A 123 6.06 -12.41 -13.53
C ALA A 123 6.71 -13.17 -14.69
N GLU A 124 7.85 -12.68 -15.16
CA GLU A 124 8.69 -13.40 -16.13
C GLU A 124 9.54 -14.49 -15.48
N ARG A 125 9.81 -14.35 -14.17
CA ARG A 125 10.57 -15.31 -13.36
C ARG A 125 10.19 -15.18 -11.89
N SER A 126 10.42 -16.23 -11.12
CA SER A 126 10.31 -16.19 -9.67
C SER A 126 11.51 -15.48 -9.05
N VAL A 127 11.24 -14.60 -8.10
CA VAL A 127 12.24 -13.84 -7.34
C VAL A 127 11.81 -13.79 -5.88
N SER A 128 12.70 -14.21 -4.99
CA SER A 128 12.54 -14.11 -3.53
C SER A 128 12.22 -12.68 -3.10
N TRP A 129 11.43 -12.56 -2.05
CA TRP A 129 11.10 -11.26 -1.48
C TRP A 129 12.34 -10.58 -0.92
N ARG A 130 12.51 -9.32 -1.29
CA ARG A 130 13.66 -8.50 -0.90
C ARG A 130 13.24 -7.08 -0.60
N GLN A 131 13.93 -6.48 0.35
CA GLN A 131 13.75 -5.09 0.70
C GLN A 131 14.91 -4.26 0.13
N SER A 132 14.57 -3.28 -0.71
CA SER A 132 15.50 -2.23 -1.12
C SER A 132 15.44 -1.06 -0.13
N LYS A 133 16.18 0.02 -0.40
CA LYS A 133 16.21 1.20 0.50
C LYS A 133 14.81 1.75 0.79
N ASN A 134 13.95 1.81 -0.23
CA ASN A 134 12.64 2.48 -0.17
C ASN A 134 11.46 1.62 -0.66
N GLN A 135 11.69 0.36 -1.04
CA GLN A 135 10.67 -0.51 -1.62
C GLN A 135 10.80 -1.93 -1.10
N LEU A 136 9.71 -2.67 -1.20
CA LEU A 136 9.66 -4.10 -0.98
C LEU A 136 9.21 -4.76 -2.28
N SER A 137 9.92 -5.78 -2.76
CA SER A 137 9.60 -6.44 -4.04
C SER A 137 9.77 -7.94 -3.94
N GLY A 138 8.94 -8.69 -4.65
CA GLY A 138 9.04 -10.14 -4.71
C GLY A 138 8.05 -10.72 -5.71
N THR A 139 8.04 -12.04 -5.81
CA THR A 139 7.10 -12.77 -6.66
C THR A 139 6.15 -13.58 -5.79
N ILE A 140 4.87 -13.63 -6.19
CA ILE A 140 3.87 -14.52 -5.61
C ILE A 140 3.02 -15.12 -6.72
N GLY A 141 3.03 -16.44 -6.87
CA GLY A 141 2.42 -17.13 -8.01
C GLY A 141 2.96 -16.59 -9.34
N LYS A 142 2.08 -16.07 -10.19
CA LYS A 142 2.41 -15.49 -11.50
C LYS A 142 2.63 -13.97 -11.49
N TYR A 143 2.73 -13.35 -10.31
CA TYR A 143 2.76 -11.90 -10.16
C TYR A 143 4.08 -11.39 -9.60
N HIS A 144 4.69 -10.44 -10.29
CA HIS A 144 5.80 -9.66 -9.76
C HIS A 144 5.26 -8.39 -9.11
N ILE A 145 5.55 -8.22 -7.82
CA ILE A 145 4.96 -7.15 -7.01
C ILE A 145 6.07 -6.25 -6.46
N THR A 146 5.86 -4.94 -6.55
CA THR A 146 6.70 -3.93 -5.89
C THR A 146 5.84 -2.95 -5.11
N ILE A 147 6.14 -2.79 -3.83
CA ILE A 147 5.41 -1.93 -2.89
C ILE A 147 6.30 -0.74 -2.50
N ALA A 148 5.75 0.46 -2.59
CA ALA A 148 6.38 1.69 -2.14
C ALA A 148 5.43 2.48 -1.23
N GLY A 149 5.99 3.16 -0.23
CA GLY A 149 5.23 3.99 0.71
C GLY A 149 5.63 5.45 0.63
N TYR A 150 4.63 6.33 0.60
CA TYR A 150 4.74 7.78 0.51
C TYR A 150 3.99 8.42 1.65
N TYR A 151 4.52 9.50 2.22
CA TYR A 151 3.84 10.24 3.28
C TYR A 151 3.93 11.74 3.02
N LYS A 152 2.79 12.42 3.09
CA LYS A 152 2.72 13.88 2.96
C LYS A 152 2.91 14.52 4.33
N ARG A 153 4.08 15.11 4.55
CA ARG A 153 4.46 15.65 5.86
C ARG A 153 3.62 16.86 6.22
N LYS A 154 3.03 16.85 7.42
CA LYS A 154 2.27 18.00 7.97
C LYS A 154 3.06 19.31 8.02
N ARG A 155 4.36 19.24 8.33
CA ARG A 155 5.21 20.42 8.53
C ARG A 155 5.37 21.28 7.27
N ASP A 156 5.52 20.65 6.11
CA ASP A 156 5.91 21.35 4.88
C ASP A 156 5.12 20.90 3.63
N ASN A 157 4.09 20.09 3.82
CA ASN A 157 3.24 19.53 2.77
C ASN A 157 3.98 18.79 1.64
N ARG A 158 5.25 18.42 1.86
CA ARG A 158 6.02 17.65 0.89
C ARG A 158 5.68 16.18 0.98
N ILE A 159 5.43 15.58 -0.18
CA ILE A 159 5.29 14.13 -0.34
C ILE A 159 6.68 13.53 -0.42
N MET A 160 7.00 12.63 0.50
CA MET A 160 8.30 11.97 0.56
C MET A 160 8.08 10.46 0.48
N GLN A 161 8.93 9.77 -0.28
CA GLN A 161 9.00 8.31 -0.22
C GLN A 161 9.81 7.91 1.01
N TYR A 162 9.29 6.95 1.77
CA TYR A 162 9.95 6.45 2.97
C TYR A 162 10.33 4.98 2.83
N ARG A 163 11.28 4.55 3.66
CA ARG A 163 11.64 3.13 3.76
C ARG A 163 10.44 2.34 4.25
N ILE A 164 10.02 1.34 3.47
CA ILE A 164 8.99 0.39 3.86
C ILE A 164 9.63 -0.91 4.35
N LEU A 165 9.25 -1.36 5.53
CA LEU A 165 9.73 -2.54 6.25
C LEU A 165 8.60 -3.53 6.40
N CYS A 166 8.83 -4.79 6.04
CA CYS A 166 7.91 -5.89 6.35
C CYS A 166 8.74 -7.15 6.63
N PRO A 167 9.05 -7.45 7.92
CA PRO A 167 9.83 -8.62 8.27
C PRO A 167 9.19 -9.93 7.78
N TYR A 168 7.85 -10.01 7.83
CA TYR A 168 7.09 -11.15 7.33
C TYR A 168 7.40 -11.44 5.85
N ALA A 169 7.44 -10.42 5.00
CA ALA A 169 7.76 -10.59 3.58
C ALA A 169 9.16 -11.17 3.36
N ILE A 170 10.16 -10.76 4.15
CA ILE A 170 11.54 -11.27 4.03
C ILE A 170 11.67 -12.70 4.57
N GLY A 171 10.86 -13.07 5.57
CA GLY A 171 10.77 -14.44 6.08
C GLY A 171 9.88 -15.37 5.24
N PHE A 172 9.10 -14.82 4.29
CA PHE A 172 8.06 -15.52 3.54
C PHE A 172 8.60 -16.70 2.72
N ASP A 173 9.85 -16.62 2.27
CA ASP A 173 10.49 -17.65 1.42
C ASP A 173 11.01 -18.86 2.22
N TYR A 174 11.11 -18.75 3.55
CA TYR A 174 11.71 -19.80 4.40
C TYR A 174 10.69 -20.72 5.08
N THR A 175 9.39 -20.53 4.83
CA THR A 175 8.32 -21.20 5.60
C THR A 175 7.35 -22.04 4.78
N PHE A 176 7.43 -22.03 3.45
CA PHE A 176 6.48 -22.74 2.56
C PHE A 176 7.15 -23.57 1.46
N VAL A 177 8.39 -24.03 1.69
CA VAL A 177 9.07 -25.03 0.84
C VAL A 177 8.83 -26.43 1.42
#